data_AF-A0A7S2B842-F1
#
_entry.id   AF-A0A7S2B842-F1
#
_cell.length_a   1.000
_cell.length_b   1.000
_cell.length_c   1.000
_cell.angle_alpha   90.00
_cell.angle_beta   90.00
_cell.angle_gamma   90.00
#
_symmetry.space_group_name_H-M   'P 1'
#
loop_
_entity.id
_entity.type
_entity.pdbx_description
1 polymer ?
#
loop_
_entity_poly.entity_id
_entity_poly.type
_entity_poly.pdbx_seq_one_letter_code
_entity_poly.pdbx_strand_id
1 'polypeptide(L)'
;AIATSVALAGVSFLLNSVLEREKAQREARLARVSDQLRLFFGPLLATLSASKSAYVAMLHHVSPDQTAETLKRVLDDTHDPQHEKVSTLYRHWLRTVLQPLNERASATVEAGFHLLDTTTGVPVHLLLDLVAHTSAMRALLESSSYHS
;
A
#
# COMPACT_ATOMS: atom_id res chain seq x y z
N ALA A 1 -35.25 -46.52 28.33
CA ALA A 1 -35.32 -45.08 28.64
C ALA A 1 -33.94 -44.45 28.89
N ILE A 2 -33.11 -45.01 29.79
CA ILE A 2 -31.79 -44.44 30.13
C ILE A 2 -30.76 -44.61 28.99
N ALA A 3 -30.71 -45.76 28.32
CA ALA A 3 -29.79 -45.98 27.20
C ALA A 3 -30.07 -45.06 26.00
N THR A 4 -31.35 -44.80 25.71
CA THR A 4 -31.79 -43.90 24.64
C THR A 4 -31.45 -42.45 24.93
N SER A 5 -31.55 -42.00 26.19
CA SER A 5 -31.19 -40.62 26.56
C SER A 5 -29.67 -40.39 26.53
N VAL A 6 -28.87 -41.37 26.95
CA VAL A 6 -27.40 -41.31 26.87
C VAL A 6 -26.93 -41.29 25.41
N ALA A 7 -27.52 -42.13 24.55
CA ALA A 7 -27.21 -42.13 23.12
C ALA A 7 -27.56 -40.80 22.44
N LEU A 8 -28.74 -40.24 22.75
CA LEU A 8 -29.17 -38.94 22.21
C LEU A 8 -28.25 -37.80 22.68
N ALA A 9 -27.82 -37.82 23.94
CA ALA A 9 -26.87 -36.85 24.48
C ALA A 9 -25.50 -36.93 23.78
N GLY A 10 -25.01 -38.15 23.49
CA GLY A 10 -23.76 -38.36 22.76
C GLY A 10 -23.80 -37.83 21.32
N VAL A 11 -24.90 -38.07 20.59
CA VAL A 11 -25.10 -37.55 19.23
C VAL A 11 -25.17 -36.01 19.24
N SER A 12 -25.93 -35.43 20.17
CA SER A 12 -26.01 -33.98 20.34
C SER A 12 -24.65 -33.35 20.64
N PHE A 13 -23.82 -33.99 21.47
CA PHE A 13 -22.47 -33.51 21.77
C PHE A 13 -21.55 -33.52 20.54
N LEU A 14 -21.59 -34.58 19.73
CA LEU A 14 -20.81 -34.67 18.49
C LEU A 14 -21.24 -33.63 17.46
N LEU A 15 -22.55 -33.47 17.26
CA LEU A 15 -23.10 -32.44 16.37
C LEU A 15 -22.69 -31.03 16.83
N ASN A 16 -22.81 -30.74 18.13
CA ASN A 16 -22.40 -29.45 18.67
C ASN A 16 -20.89 -29.21 18.48
N SER A 17 -20.06 -30.23 18.68
CA SER A 17 -18.61 -30.12 18.48
C SER A 17 -18.22 -29.84 17.02
N VAL A 18 -18.95 -30.39 16.05
CA VAL A 18 -18.74 -30.11 14.62
C VAL A 18 -19.18 -28.69 14.29
N LEU A 19 -20.36 -28.27 14.77
CA LEU A 19 -20.88 -26.92 14.55
C LEU A 19 -19.97 -25.84 15.15
N GLU A 20 -19.48 -26.07 16.38
CA GLU A 20 -18.52 -25.16 17.04
C GLU A 20 -17.21 -25.07 16.26
N ARG A 21 -16.73 -26.18 15.68
CA ARG A 21 -15.53 -26.17 14.81
C ARG A 21 -15.76 -25.37 13.54
N GLU A 22 -16.88 -25.57 12.86
CA GLU A 22 -17.20 -24.79 11.65
C GLU A 22 -17.35 -23.30 11.94
N LYS A 23 -18.03 -22.98 13.05
CA LYS A 23 -18.19 -21.60 13.50
C LYS A 23 -16.84 -20.95 13.81
N ALA A 24 -15.99 -21.63 14.58
CA ALA A 24 -14.64 -21.16 14.90
C ALA A 24 -13.78 -20.96 13.64
N GLN A 25 -13.88 -21.85 12.65
CA GLN A 25 -13.18 -21.68 11.37
C GLN A 25 -13.67 -20.46 10.58
N ARG A 26 -14.99 -20.23 10.53
CA ARG A 26 -15.58 -19.06 9.87
C ARG A 26 -15.19 -17.77 10.58
N GLU A 27 -15.26 -17.73 11.90
CA GLU A 27 -14.85 -16.60 12.73
C GLU A 27 -13.35 -16.28 12.55
N ALA A 28 -12.49 -17.30 12.55
CA ALA A 28 -11.06 -17.14 12.29
C ALA A 28 -10.78 -16.58 10.89
N ARG A 29 -11.54 -17.01 9.88
CA ARG A 29 -11.43 -16.49 8.51
C ARG A 29 -11.88 -15.03 8.43
N LEU A 30 -13.00 -14.68 9.06
CA LEU A 30 -13.50 -13.30 9.13
C LEU A 30 -12.54 -12.39 9.87
N ALA A 31 -11.95 -12.85 10.98
CA ALA A 31 -10.94 -12.12 11.73
C ALA A 31 -9.72 -11.82 10.86
N ARG A 32 -9.21 -12.82 10.13
CA ARG A 32 -8.09 -12.63 9.20
C ARG A 32 -8.40 -11.59 8.12
N VAL A 33 -9.57 -11.67 7.49
CA VAL A 33 -9.97 -10.69 6.45
C VAL A 33 -10.13 -9.30 7.06
N SER A 34 -10.71 -9.19 8.25
CA SER A 34 -10.81 -7.93 8.98
C SER A 34 -9.43 -7.32 9.24
N ASP A 35 -8.47 -8.13 9.68
CA ASP A 35 -7.10 -7.68 9.91
C ASP A 35 -6.38 -7.29 8.62
N GLN A 36 -6.56 -8.05 7.52
CA GLN A 36 -6.06 -7.64 6.20
C GLN A 36 -6.59 -6.26 5.79
N LEU A 37 -7.89 -6.02 5.95
CA LEU A 37 -8.51 -4.74 5.61
C LEU A 37 -8.03 -3.61 6.51
N ARG A 38 -8.00 -3.84 7.82
CA ARG A 38 -7.69 -2.80 8.81
C ARG A 38 -6.20 -2.48 8.88
N LEU A 39 -5.33 -3.49 8.84
CA LEU A 39 -3.91 -3.34 9.09
C LEU A 39 -3.10 -3.17 7.80
N PHE A 40 -3.59 -3.67 6.66
CA PHE A 40 -2.86 -3.62 5.40
C PHE A 40 -3.55 -2.75 4.35
N PHE A 41 -4.72 -3.17 3.86
CA PHE A 41 -5.35 -2.52 2.70
C PHE A 41 -5.85 -1.11 3.00
N GLY A 42 -6.38 -0.86 4.20
CA GLY A 42 -6.85 0.46 4.62
C GLY A 42 -5.71 1.49 4.64
N PRO A 43 -4.64 1.27 5.42
CA PRO A 43 -3.49 2.18 5.45
C PRO A 43 -2.79 2.33 4.08
N LEU A 44 -2.67 1.24 3.32
CA LEU A 44 -2.06 1.28 1.99
C LEU A 44 -2.89 2.13 1.03
N LEU A 45 -4.21 1.90 0.98
CA LEU A 45 -5.12 2.67 0.14
C LEU A 45 -5.09 4.15 0.52
N ALA A 46 -5.18 4.47 1.82
CA ALA A 46 -5.13 5.84 2.30
C ALA A 46 -3.84 6.56 1.85
N THR A 47 -2.70 5.87 1.95
CA THR A 47 -1.39 6.42 1.56
C THR A 47 -1.27 6.60 0.05
N LEU A 48 -1.72 5.62 -0.75
CA LEU A 48 -1.73 5.72 -2.22
C LEU A 48 -2.68 6.81 -2.72
N SER A 49 -3.86 6.94 -2.11
CA SER A 49 -4.80 8.02 -2.40
C SER A 49 -4.20 9.39 -2.06
N ALA A 50 -3.52 9.52 -0.91
CA ALA A 50 -2.81 10.74 -0.56
C ALA A 50 -1.68 11.07 -1.54
N SER A 51 -0.90 10.06 -1.96
CA SER A 51 0.17 10.22 -2.96
C SER A 51 -0.37 10.69 -4.30
N LYS A 52 -1.48 10.09 -4.78
CA LYS A 52 -2.17 10.54 -5.99
C LYS A 52 -2.62 12.00 -5.89
N SER A 53 -3.27 12.39 -4.80
CA SER A 53 -3.73 13.77 -4.60
C SER A 53 -2.56 14.76 -4.50
N ALA A 54 -1.48 14.38 -3.82
CA ALA A 54 -0.26 15.18 -3.72
C ALA A 54 0.41 15.37 -5.08
N TYR A 55 0.46 14.33 -5.91
CA TYR A 55 0.99 14.42 -7.26
C TYR A 55 0.19 15.39 -8.14
N VAL A 56 -1.14 15.32 -8.09
CA VAL A 56 -2.00 16.28 -8.80
C VAL A 56 -1.75 17.71 -8.31
N ALA A 57 -1.68 17.94 -7.00
CA ALA A 57 -1.36 19.25 -6.43
C ALA A 57 0.02 19.76 -6.86
N MET A 58 1.03 18.88 -6.90
CA MET A 58 2.36 19.21 -7.42
C MET A 58 2.29 19.63 -8.88
N LEU A 59 1.55 18.91 -9.73
CA LEU A 59 1.40 19.29 -11.14
C LEU A 59 0.79 20.69 -11.28
N HIS A 60 -0.24 21.01 -10.50
CA HIS A 60 -0.85 22.36 -10.51
C HIS A 60 0.12 23.46 -10.08
N HIS A 61 1.08 23.16 -9.20
CA HIS A 61 2.02 24.14 -8.68
C HIS A 61 3.28 24.28 -9.57
N VAL A 62 3.78 23.16 -10.09
CA VAL A 62 5.10 23.08 -10.74
C VAL A 62 5.00 23.14 -12.26
N SER A 63 3.95 22.56 -12.86
CA SER A 63 3.79 22.52 -14.31
C SER A 63 3.11 23.79 -14.83
N PRO A 64 3.69 24.48 -15.84
CA PRO A 64 3.09 25.67 -16.45
C PRO A 64 1.66 25.45 -16.96
N ASP A 65 1.40 24.28 -17.53
CA ASP A 65 0.09 23.89 -18.08
C ASP A 65 -0.65 22.89 -17.19
N GLN A 66 -0.12 22.60 -15.99
CA GLN A 66 -0.70 21.64 -15.05
C GLN A 66 -0.74 20.19 -15.57
N THR A 67 0.00 19.90 -16.66
CA THR A 67 0.10 18.58 -17.27
C THR A 67 1.45 17.91 -17.00
N ALA A 68 1.45 16.58 -17.02
CA ALA A 68 2.68 15.80 -16.85
C ALA A 68 3.59 15.90 -18.09
N GLU A 69 3.04 16.04 -19.29
CA GLU A 69 3.84 16.16 -20.51
C GLU A 69 4.63 17.47 -20.54
N THR A 70 4.02 18.59 -20.14
CA THR A 70 4.70 19.88 -20.07
C THR A 70 5.77 19.88 -18.99
N LEU A 71 5.48 19.31 -17.81
CA LEU A 71 6.50 19.15 -16.76
C LEU A 71 7.70 18.35 -17.27
N LYS A 72 7.46 17.21 -17.92
CA LYS A 72 8.52 16.37 -18.47
C LYS A 72 9.36 17.12 -19.50
N ARG A 73 8.73 17.85 -20.42
CA ARG A 73 9.42 18.62 -21.46
C ARG A 73 10.39 19.64 -20.86
N VAL A 74 9.95 20.41 -19.86
CA VAL A 74 10.77 21.42 -19.19
C VAL A 74 11.90 20.78 -18.37
N LEU A 75 11.66 19.61 -17.77
CA LEU A 75 12.69 18.87 -17.05
C LEU A 75 13.73 18.24 -18.00
N ASP A 76 13.34 17.83 -19.20
CA ASP A 76 14.25 17.22 -20.19
C ASP A 76 15.05 18.29 -20.97
N ASP A 77 14.50 19.48 -21.19
CA ASP A 77 15.18 20.58 -21.89
C ASP A 77 15.94 21.51 -20.94
N THR A 78 17.24 21.27 -20.81
CA THR A 78 18.15 22.09 -19.98
C THR A 78 18.32 23.53 -20.46
N HIS A 79 17.92 23.85 -21.69
CA HIS A 79 17.99 25.22 -22.23
C HIS A 79 16.69 26.00 -22.01
N ASP A 80 15.63 25.36 -21.50
CA ASP A 80 14.39 26.05 -21.17
C ASP A 80 14.64 27.08 -20.05
N PRO A 81 14.25 28.36 -20.22
CA PRO A 81 14.45 29.39 -19.20
C PRO A 81 13.81 29.06 -17.84
N GLN A 82 12.83 28.17 -17.79
CA GLN A 82 12.14 27.73 -16.58
C GLN A 82 12.75 26.46 -15.97
N HIS A 83 13.68 25.78 -16.66
CA HIS A 83 14.23 24.49 -16.27
C HIS A 83 14.74 24.48 -14.82
N GLU A 84 15.58 25.45 -14.45
CA GLU A 84 16.20 25.50 -13.11
C GLU A 84 15.16 25.66 -12.00
N LYS A 85 14.20 26.57 -12.19
CA LYS A 85 13.13 26.85 -11.24
C LYS A 85 12.22 25.62 -11.08
N VAL A 86 11.76 25.06 -12.19
CA VAL A 86 10.88 23.89 -12.22
C VAL A 86 11.57 22.68 -11.62
N SER A 87 12.83 22.42 -11.97
CA SER A 87 13.63 21.33 -11.43
C SER A 87 13.82 21.44 -9.91
N THR A 88 14.06 22.64 -9.40
CA THR A 88 14.25 22.87 -7.96
C THR A 88 12.95 22.65 -7.18
N LEU A 89 11.83 23.17 -7.67
CA LEU A 89 10.52 22.96 -7.07
C LEU A 89 10.09 21.49 -7.14
N TYR A 90 10.30 20.84 -8.29
CA TYR A 90 10.01 19.42 -8.47
C TYR A 90 10.81 18.54 -7.49
N ARG A 91 12.13 18.75 -7.38
CA ARG A 91 12.98 18.04 -6.41
C ARG A 91 12.55 18.30 -4.98
N HIS A 92 12.14 19.53 -4.66
CA HIS A 92 11.61 19.86 -3.35
C HIS A 92 10.36 19.03 -3.03
N TRP A 93 9.35 19.02 -3.91
CA TRP A 93 8.14 18.21 -3.75
C TRP A 93 8.42 16.70 -3.61
N LEU A 94 9.36 16.18 -4.40
CA LEU A 94 9.78 14.80 -4.29
C LEU A 94 10.32 14.48 -2.89
N ARG A 95 11.22 15.32 -2.35
CA ARG A 95 11.82 15.10 -1.03
C ARG A 95 10.85 15.32 0.13
N THR A 96 10.00 16.34 0.05
CA THR A 96 9.21 16.77 1.20
C THR A 96 7.85 16.10 1.30
N VAL A 97 7.28 15.65 0.17
CA VAL A 97 5.91 15.11 0.14
C VAL A 97 5.85 13.72 -0.47
N LEU A 98 6.31 13.54 -1.71
CA LEU A 98 6.09 12.29 -2.44
C LEU A 98 6.92 11.13 -1.90
N GLN A 99 8.21 11.33 -1.65
CA GLN A 99 9.07 10.28 -1.11
C GLN A 99 8.62 9.83 0.30
N PRO A 100 8.31 10.72 1.26
CA PRO A 100 7.75 10.29 2.54
C PRO A 100 6.47 9.47 2.42
N LEU A 101 5.59 9.79 1.45
CA LEU A 101 4.39 8.99 1.18
C LEU A 101 4.73 7.62 0.60
N ASN A 102 5.71 7.54 -0.31
CA ASN A 102 6.21 6.27 -0.84
C ASN A 102 6.81 5.40 0.27
N GLU A 103 7.60 5.99 1.17
CA GLU A 103 8.19 5.29 2.32
C GLU A 103 7.13 4.76 3.29
N ARG A 104 6.08 5.54 3.56
CA ARG A 104 4.94 5.06 4.36
C ARG A 104 4.20 3.90 3.68
N ALA A 105 4.05 3.95 2.36
CA ALA A 105 3.45 2.85 1.60
C ALA A 105 4.34 1.60 1.65
N SER A 106 5.65 1.73 1.42
CA SER A 106 6.65 0.65 1.56
C SER A 106 6.61 0.02 2.95
N ALA A 107 6.62 0.84 4.00
CA ALA A 107 6.55 0.36 5.38
C ALA A 107 5.24 -0.39 5.68
N THR A 108 4.12 0.06 5.11
CA THR A 108 2.84 -0.67 5.22
C THR A 108 2.91 -2.03 4.53
N VAL A 109 3.54 -2.07 3.33
CA VAL A 109 3.75 -3.33 2.60
C VAL A 109 4.60 -4.29 3.43
N GLU A 110 5.75 -3.84 3.92
CA GLU A 110 6.68 -4.64 4.72
C GLU A 110 6.05 -5.16 6.01
N ALA A 111 5.34 -4.29 6.75
CA ALA A 111 4.73 -4.64 8.02
C ALA A 111 3.59 -5.66 7.88
N GLY A 112 2.73 -5.51 6.87
CA GLY A 112 1.55 -6.36 6.70
C GLY A 112 1.68 -7.42 5.60
N PHE A 113 2.88 -7.63 5.02
CA PHE A 113 3.11 -8.66 4.00
C PHE A 113 2.64 -10.05 4.45
N HIS A 114 2.89 -10.38 5.73
CA HIS A 114 2.49 -11.65 6.34
C HIS A 114 0.97 -11.88 6.38
N LEU A 115 0.16 -10.83 6.24
CA LEU A 115 -1.29 -10.92 6.19
C LEU A 115 -1.77 -11.36 4.80
N LEU A 116 -0.95 -11.23 3.77
CA LEU A 116 -1.32 -11.59 2.41
C LEU A 116 -1.26 -13.10 2.21
N ASP A 117 -2.28 -13.63 1.58
CA ASP A 117 -2.31 -15.03 1.16
C ASP A 117 -1.89 -15.11 -0.31
N THR A 118 -0.68 -15.60 -0.56
CA THR A 118 -0.12 -15.75 -1.92
C THR A 118 -0.96 -16.69 -2.80
N THR A 119 -1.85 -17.49 -2.22
CA THR A 119 -2.76 -18.38 -2.95
C THR A 119 -4.01 -17.67 -3.47
N THR A 120 -4.33 -16.49 -2.94
CA THR A 120 -5.56 -15.74 -3.28
C THR A 120 -5.45 -14.86 -4.52
N GLY A 121 -4.33 -14.92 -5.26
CA GLY A 121 -4.15 -14.18 -6.51
C GLY A 121 -3.82 -12.69 -6.34
N VAL A 122 -3.46 -12.25 -5.13
CA VAL A 122 -2.93 -10.91 -4.92
C VAL A 122 -1.64 -10.75 -5.73
N PRO A 123 -1.50 -9.70 -6.57
CA PRO A 123 -0.33 -9.50 -7.40
C PRO A 123 0.86 -8.99 -6.57
N VAL A 124 1.52 -9.91 -5.86
CA VAL A 124 2.64 -9.61 -4.95
C VAL A 124 3.77 -8.83 -5.64
N HIS A 125 4.01 -9.10 -6.93
CA HIS A 125 5.02 -8.39 -7.71
C HIS A 125 4.81 -6.87 -7.72
N LEU A 126 3.56 -6.37 -7.79
CA LEU A 126 3.28 -4.93 -7.76
C LEU A 126 3.67 -4.28 -6.42
N LEU A 127 3.55 -5.04 -5.33
CA LEU A 127 3.95 -4.57 -4.00
C LEU A 127 5.47 -4.53 -3.88
N LEU A 128 6.16 -5.53 -4.45
CA LEU A 128 7.62 -5.55 -4.50
C LEU A 128 8.16 -4.42 -5.40
N ASP A 129 7.51 -4.16 -6.53
CA ASP A 129 7.85 -3.06 -7.43
C ASP A 129 7.72 -1.70 -6.72
N LEU A 130 6.70 -1.52 -5.88
CA LEU A 130 6.55 -0.32 -5.05
C LEU A 130 7.72 -0.15 -4.06
N VAL A 131 8.12 -1.22 -3.38
CA VAL A 131 9.26 -1.19 -2.43
C VAL A 131 10.57 -0.91 -3.17
N ALA A 132 10.78 -1.56 -4.32
CA ALA A 132 11.94 -1.35 -5.17
C ALA A 132 12.00 0.09 -5.69
N HIS A 133 10.88 0.62 -6.19
CA HIS A 133 10.75 2.00 -6.64
C HIS A 133 11.08 2.99 -5.51
N THR A 134 10.54 2.77 -4.30
CA THR A 134 10.79 3.63 -3.14
C THR A 134 12.27 3.65 -2.75
N SER A 135 12.93 2.50 -2.80
CA SER A 135 14.36 2.35 -2.52
C SER A 135 15.22 3.04 -3.58
N ALA A 136 14.88 2.88 -4.86
CA ALA A 136 15.55 3.58 -5.96
C ALA A 136 15.42 5.10 -5.84
N MET A 137 14.23 5.60 -5.51
CA MET A 137 13.98 7.02 -5.31
C MET A 137 14.80 7.60 -4.15
N ARG A 138 14.97 6.86 -3.05
CA ARG A 138 15.84 7.27 -1.95
C ARG A 138 17.28 7.52 -2.43
N ALA A 139 17.86 6.54 -3.12
CA ALA A 139 19.22 6.64 -3.65
C ALA A 139 19.37 7.81 -4.65
N LEU A 140 18.38 8.03 -5.51
CA LEU A 140 18.38 9.15 -6.46
C LEU A 140 18.33 10.51 -5.74
N LEU A 141 17.50 10.64 -4.71
CA LEU A 141 17.38 11.91 -3.97
C LEU A 141 18.60 12.23 -3.11
N GLU A 142 19.24 11.20 -2.54
CA GLU A 142 20.52 11.30 -1.82
C GLU A 142 21.66 11.71 -2.75
N SER A 143 21.81 11.03 -3.90
CA SER A 143 22.87 11.36 -4.87
C SER A 143 22.72 12.77 -5.46
N SER A 144 21.48 13.26 -5.63
CA SER A 144 21.23 14.63 -6.05
C SER A 144 21.58 15.67 -4.98
N SER A 145 21.60 15.31 -3.69
CA SER A 145 22.02 16.24 -2.62
C SER A 145 23.54 16.38 -2.54
N TYR A 146 24.29 15.44 -3.10
CA TYR A 146 25.75 15.47 -3.08
C TYR A 146 26.35 16.39 -4.16
N HIS A 147 25.60 16.68 -5.23
CA HIS A 147 26.04 17.46 -6.38
C HIS A 147 25.54 18.91 -6.40
N SER A 148 24.89 19.36 -5.32
CA SER A 148 24.31 20.69 -5.14
C SER A 148 24.92 21.36 -3.93
#